data_AF-A0A9E1IEV6-F1
#
_entry.id   AF-A0A9E1IEV6-F1
#
_cell.length_a   1.000
_cell.length_b   1.000
_cell.length_c   1.000
_cell.angle_alpha   90.00
_cell.angle_beta   90.00
_cell.angle_gamma   90.00
#
_symmetry.space_group_name_H-M   'P 1'
#
loop_
_entity.id
_entity.type
_entity.pdbx_description
1 polymer ?
#
loop_
_entity_poly.entity_id
_entity_poly.type
_entity_poly.pdbx_seq_one_letter_code
_entity_poly.pdbx_strand_id
1 'polypeptide(L)'
;MNFVGSKMKEFNSPADDASIDLNAARPGFMVIIAGAVLAITGIITFVGGVQLLVVLNIVTWAFVVPYFMLILGVAASIVGGVLTRARLWAALVGVILAIMLALVTVGWCIYAILHGFLSPLCFIAAGASILSTLVVPVSLPSAISSTRARRALYS
;
A
#
# COMPACT_ATOMS: atom_id res chain seq x y z
N MET A 1 -53.72 44.39 -14.69
CA MET A 1 -53.49 43.23 -15.58
C MET A 1 -52.04 42.79 -15.39
N ASN A 2 -51.80 41.74 -14.60
CA ASN A 2 -50.45 41.20 -14.37
C ASN A 2 -50.33 39.86 -15.10
N PHE A 3 -49.49 39.82 -16.14
CA PHE A 3 -49.09 38.58 -16.79
C PHE A 3 -48.09 37.85 -15.89
N VAL A 4 -48.59 36.84 -15.19
CA VAL A 4 -47.75 35.88 -14.47
C VAL A 4 -47.08 35.01 -15.52
N GLY A 5 -45.82 35.33 -15.82
CA GLY A 5 -44.94 34.47 -16.60
C GLY A 5 -44.77 33.14 -15.87
N SER A 6 -45.48 32.13 -16.36
CA SER A 6 -45.29 30.73 -16.00
C SER A 6 -43.84 30.35 -16.29
N LYS A 7 -42.99 30.37 -15.25
CA LYS A 7 -41.69 29.71 -15.28
C LYS A 7 -41.96 28.23 -15.51
N MET A 8 -41.78 27.78 -16.76
CA MET A 8 -41.68 26.37 -17.07
C MET A 8 -40.61 25.80 -16.14
N LYS A 9 -41.04 24.94 -15.20
CA LYS A 9 -40.14 24.04 -14.50
C LYS A 9 -39.48 23.22 -15.60
N GLU A 10 -38.21 23.51 -15.85
CA GLU A 10 -37.32 22.64 -16.60
C GLU A 10 -37.46 21.26 -15.96
N PHE A 11 -38.12 20.36 -16.68
CA PHE A 11 -38.32 18.99 -16.28
C PHE A 11 -36.94 18.33 -16.45
N ASN A 12 -36.08 18.48 -15.44
CA ASN A 12 -34.88 17.66 -15.34
C ASN A 12 -35.36 16.22 -15.37
N SER A 13 -35.02 15.54 -16.46
CA SER A 13 -35.30 14.12 -16.63
C SER A 13 -34.71 13.39 -15.41
N PRO A 14 -35.46 12.51 -14.73
CA PRO A 14 -34.92 11.62 -13.70
C PRO A 14 -33.74 10.76 -14.19
N ALA A 15 -33.45 10.76 -15.50
CA ALA A 15 -32.32 10.06 -16.10
C ALA A 15 -30.95 10.68 -15.80
N ASP A 16 -30.85 11.97 -15.42
CA ASP A 16 -29.54 12.59 -15.11
C ASP A 16 -29.06 12.27 -13.68
N ASP A 17 -29.98 12.02 -12.75
CA ASP A 17 -29.65 11.65 -11.36
C ASP A 17 -29.22 10.17 -11.19
N ALA A 18 -29.39 9.35 -12.24
CA ALA A 18 -28.97 7.95 -12.28
C ALA A 18 -27.64 7.75 -13.06
N SER A 19 -26.90 8.83 -13.31
CA SER A 19 -25.52 8.73 -13.78
C SER A 19 -24.65 8.20 -12.63
N ILE A 20 -24.57 6.87 -12.50
CA ILE A 20 -23.70 6.24 -11.50
C ILE A 20 -22.29 6.81 -11.70
N ASP A 21 -21.79 7.54 -10.70
CA ASP A 21 -20.52 8.28 -10.79
C ASP A 21 -19.34 7.30 -10.97
N LEU A 22 -18.97 7.06 -12.22
CA LEU A 22 -17.84 6.22 -12.62
C LEU A 22 -16.51 6.73 -12.05
N ASN A 23 -16.41 8.02 -11.68
CA ASN A 23 -15.21 8.55 -11.06
C ASN A 23 -15.05 8.08 -9.61
N ALA A 24 -16.15 7.84 -8.89
CA ALA A 24 -16.12 7.29 -7.53
C ALA A 24 -15.57 5.86 -7.47
N ALA A 25 -15.57 5.12 -8.58
CA ALA A 25 -15.02 3.76 -8.69
C ALA A 25 -13.50 3.72 -8.98
N ARG A 26 -12.89 4.87 -9.30
CA ARG A 26 -11.45 4.98 -9.58
C ARG A 26 -10.64 4.91 -8.27
N PRO A 27 -9.43 4.33 -8.30
CA PRO A 27 -8.53 4.36 -7.15
C PRO A 27 -8.23 5.80 -6.73
N GLY A 28 -8.46 6.14 -5.46
CA GLY A 28 -8.05 7.42 -4.91
C GLY A 28 -6.53 7.58 -4.91
N PHE A 29 -6.05 8.82 -5.03
CA PHE A 29 -4.62 9.14 -5.08
C PHE A 29 -3.82 8.54 -3.90
N MET A 30 -4.38 8.58 -2.69
CA MET A 30 -3.77 7.99 -1.49
C MET A 30 -3.55 6.49 -1.59
N VAL A 31 -4.43 5.75 -2.29
CA VAL A 31 -4.30 4.31 -2.49
C VAL A 31 -3.16 3.99 -3.45
N ILE A 32 -2.99 4.83 -4.48
CA ILE A 32 -1.91 4.70 -5.46
C ILE A 32 -0.56 4.96 -4.77
N ILE A 33 -0.45 6.04 -4.00
CA ILE A 33 0.76 6.35 -3.23
C ILE A 33 1.08 5.22 -2.25
N ALA A 34 0.10 4.78 -1.45
CA ALA A 34 0.31 3.71 -0.49
C ALA A 34 0.79 2.41 -1.16
N GLY A 35 0.16 2.04 -2.29
CA GLY A 35 0.58 0.88 -3.08
C GLY A 35 2.00 1.02 -3.62
N ALA A 36 2.36 2.19 -4.16
CA ALA A 36 3.69 2.46 -4.68
C ALA A 36 4.76 2.44 -3.58
N VAL A 37 4.50 3.09 -2.44
CA VAL A 37 5.40 3.10 -1.28
C VAL A 37 5.62 1.67 -0.79
N LEU A 38 4.56 0.89 -0.57
CA LEU A 38 4.69 -0.51 -0.16
C LEU A 38 5.48 -1.33 -1.19
N ALA A 39 5.24 -1.12 -2.48
CA ALA A 39 5.91 -1.88 -3.52
C ALA A 39 7.42 -1.60 -3.56
N ILE A 40 7.80 -0.32 -3.49
CA ILE A 40 9.20 0.13 -3.46
C ILE A 40 9.89 -0.36 -2.19
N THR A 41 9.24 -0.23 -1.03
CA THR A 41 9.75 -0.78 0.23
C THR A 41 9.98 -2.29 0.13
N GLY A 42 9.08 -3.02 -0.51
CA GLY A 42 9.26 -4.46 -0.78
C GLY A 42 10.51 -4.74 -1.64
N ILE A 43 10.74 -3.96 -2.70
CA ILE A 43 11.91 -4.11 -3.58
C ILE A 43 13.20 -3.84 -2.80
N ILE A 44 13.24 -2.73 -2.06
CA ILE A 44 14.40 -2.37 -1.22
C ILE A 44 14.69 -3.48 -0.21
N THR A 45 13.66 -4.03 0.43
CA THR A 45 13.81 -5.10 1.42
C THR A 45 14.30 -6.39 0.77
N PHE A 46 13.79 -6.73 -0.42
CA PHE A 46 14.26 -7.88 -1.19
C PHE A 46 15.75 -7.74 -1.54
N VAL A 47 16.16 -6.60 -2.09
CA VAL A 47 17.57 -6.33 -2.43
C VAL A 47 18.43 -6.38 -1.16
N GLY A 48 17.92 -5.88 -0.03
CA GLY A 48 18.57 -6.01 1.28
C GLY A 48 18.79 -7.46 1.70
N GLY A 49 17.78 -8.32 1.53
CA GLY A 49 17.89 -9.76 1.76
C GLY A 49 18.93 -10.43 0.87
N VAL A 50 18.97 -10.09 -0.43
CA VAL A 50 19.99 -10.60 -1.36
C VAL A 50 21.39 -10.17 -0.92
N GLN A 51 21.59 -8.89 -0.60
CA GLN A 51 22.88 -8.39 -0.12
C GLN A 51 23.32 -9.13 1.15
N LEU A 52 22.39 -9.38 2.07
CA LEU A 52 22.68 -10.09 3.32
C LEU A 52 23.10 -11.55 3.07
N LEU A 53 22.53 -12.25 2.08
CA LEU A 53 23.00 -13.60 1.72
C LEU A 53 24.43 -13.61 1.18
N VAL A 54 24.85 -12.54 0.51
CA VAL A 54 26.21 -12.43 -0.03
C VAL A 54 27.22 -12.09 1.08
N VAL A 55 26.81 -11.29 2.06
CA VAL A 55 27.71 -10.74 3.10
C VAL A 55 27.78 -11.64 4.35
N LEU A 56 26.67 -12.26 4.76
CA LEU A 56 26.65 -13.11 5.95
C LEU A 56 27.15 -14.52 5.62
N ASN A 57 28.24 -14.92 6.27
CA ASN A 57 28.64 -16.33 6.32
C ASN A 57 27.69 -17.13 7.24
N ILE A 58 27.38 -18.37 6.84
CA ILE A 58 26.29 -19.25 7.34
C ILE A 58 26.43 -19.67 8.83
N VAL A 59 27.40 -19.14 9.58
CA VAL A 59 27.84 -19.70 10.86
C VAL A 59 26.92 -19.36 12.04
N THR A 60 25.89 -18.52 11.86
CA THR A 60 24.98 -18.09 12.94
C THR A 60 23.51 -18.10 12.54
N TRP A 61 22.60 -18.20 13.51
CA TRP A 61 21.14 -18.17 13.34
C TRP A 61 20.63 -16.98 12.50
N ALA A 62 21.42 -15.91 12.39
CA ALA A 62 21.15 -14.76 11.53
C ALA A 62 20.99 -15.11 10.05
N PHE A 63 21.41 -16.32 9.61
CA PHE A 63 21.21 -16.81 8.25
C PHE A 63 19.73 -16.86 7.83
N VAL A 64 18.78 -16.93 8.78
CA VAL A 64 17.35 -17.03 8.50
C VAL A 64 16.73 -15.68 8.09
N VAL A 65 17.26 -14.58 8.62
CA VAL A 65 16.76 -13.21 8.38
C VAL A 65 16.71 -12.84 6.89
N PRO A 66 17.75 -13.04 6.08
CA PRO A 66 17.69 -12.71 4.66
C PRO A 66 16.57 -13.46 3.92
N TYR A 67 16.29 -14.72 4.26
CA TYR A 67 15.19 -15.45 3.62
C TYR A 67 13.82 -14.85 3.94
N PHE A 68 13.60 -14.41 5.19
CA PHE A 68 12.39 -13.66 5.53
C PHE A 68 12.30 -12.34 4.78
N MET A 69 13.40 -11.59 4.67
CA MET A 69 13.44 -10.33 3.91
C MET A 69 13.13 -10.55 2.43
N LEU A 70 13.61 -11.64 1.82
CA LEU A 70 13.31 -11.99 0.43
C LEU A 70 11.82 -12.30 0.24
N ILE A 71 11.25 -13.18 1.06
CA ILE A 71 9.85 -13.60 0.95
C ILE A 71 8.92 -12.41 1.20
N LEU A 72 9.15 -11.66 2.27
CA LEU A 72 8.34 -10.49 2.61
C LEU A 72 8.51 -9.37 1.59
N GLY A 73 9.73 -9.17 1.07
CA GLY A 73 10.02 -8.19 0.04
C GLY A 73 9.22 -8.45 -1.24
N VAL A 74 9.26 -9.68 -1.77
CA VAL A 74 8.49 -10.08 -2.94
C VAL A 74 6.98 -9.96 -2.68
N ALA A 75 6.50 -10.45 -1.53
CA ALA A 75 5.09 -10.39 -1.18
C ALA A 75 4.59 -8.93 -1.13
N ALA A 76 5.34 -8.03 -0.49
CA ALA A 76 5.00 -6.62 -0.40
C ALA A 76 5.07 -5.91 -1.76
N SER A 77 6.04 -6.24 -2.61
CA SER A 77 6.12 -5.71 -3.98
C SER A 77 4.89 -6.07 -4.81
N ILE A 78 4.47 -7.35 -4.76
CA ILE A 78 3.29 -7.81 -5.49
C ILE A 78 2.02 -7.18 -4.91
N VAL A 79 1.84 -7.24 -3.58
CA VAL A 79 0.64 -6.72 -2.92
C VAL A 79 0.55 -5.21 -3.07
N GLY A 80 1.65 -4.47 -2.97
CA GLY A 80 1.70 -3.02 -3.23
C GLY A 80 1.29 -2.68 -4.66
N GLY A 81 1.78 -3.44 -5.65
CA GLY A 81 1.35 -3.30 -7.04
C GLY A 81 -0.15 -3.55 -7.23
N VAL A 82 -0.72 -4.57 -6.55
CA VAL A 82 -2.16 -4.85 -6.58
C VAL A 82 -2.98 -3.79 -5.84
N LEU A 83 -2.45 -3.23 -4.74
CA LEU A 83 -3.10 -2.20 -3.93
C LEU A 83 -3.39 -0.95 -4.75
N THR A 84 -2.53 -0.57 -5.69
CA THR A 84 -2.76 0.58 -6.60
C THR A 84 -4.11 0.51 -7.35
N ARG A 85 -4.69 -0.69 -7.49
CA ARG A 85 -6.00 -0.93 -8.13
C ARG A 85 -7.18 -0.79 -7.16
N ALA A 86 -6.95 -0.33 -5.94
CA ALA A 86 -7.93 -0.16 -4.85
C ALA A 86 -8.73 -1.44 -4.54
N ARG A 87 -8.02 -2.56 -4.39
CA ARG A 87 -8.62 -3.81 -3.92
C ARG A 87 -8.56 -3.87 -2.40
N LEU A 88 -9.71 -3.97 -1.73
CA LEU A 88 -9.81 -3.96 -0.28
C LEU A 88 -8.94 -5.04 0.40
N TRP A 89 -8.94 -6.26 -0.13
CA TRP A 89 -8.11 -7.33 0.45
C TRP A 89 -6.61 -7.03 0.36
N ALA A 90 -6.17 -6.36 -0.71
CA ALA A 90 -4.77 -5.98 -0.87
C ALA A 90 -4.38 -4.87 0.11
N ALA A 91 -5.32 -3.98 0.48
CA ALA A 91 -5.06 -2.98 1.51
C ALA A 91 -4.88 -3.62 2.89
N LEU A 92 -5.75 -4.57 3.25
CA LEU A 92 -5.65 -5.30 4.52
C LEU A 92 -4.35 -6.11 4.61
N VAL A 93 -4.06 -6.92 3.59
CA VAL A 93 -2.81 -7.69 3.52
C VAL A 93 -1.59 -6.76 3.48
N GLY A 94 -1.69 -5.63 2.79
CA GLY A 94 -0.63 -4.64 2.70
C GLY A 94 -0.27 -4.03 4.05
N VAL A 95 -1.25 -3.75 4.92
CA VAL A 95 -0.99 -3.27 6.29
C VAL A 95 -0.21 -4.32 7.10
N ILE A 96 -0.64 -5.58 7.03
CA ILE A 96 0.04 -6.68 7.73
C ILE A 96 1.49 -6.80 7.24
N LEU A 97 1.69 -6.80 5.92
CA LEU A 97 3.02 -6.87 5.32
C LEU A 97 3.90 -5.67 5.70
N ALA A 98 3.36 -4.45 5.71
CA ALA A 98 4.12 -3.26 6.13
C ALA A 98 4.62 -3.38 7.57
N ILE A 99 3.76 -3.84 8.49
CA ILE A 99 4.13 -4.07 9.90
C ILE A 99 5.21 -5.17 10.00
N MET A 100 5.02 -6.30 9.31
CA MET A 100 6.00 -7.39 9.34
C MET A 100 7.35 -6.96 8.77
N LEU A 101 7.34 -6.21 7.67
CA LEU A 101 8.55 -5.63 7.10
C LEU A 101 9.24 -4.72 8.12
N ALA A 102 8.52 -3.80 8.76
CA ALA A 102 9.10 -2.89 9.75
C ALA A 102 9.71 -3.64 10.94
N LEU A 103 9.03 -4.65 11.47
CA LEU A 103 9.57 -5.46 12.57
C LEU A 103 10.87 -6.16 12.17
N VAL A 104 10.91 -6.75 10.97
CA VAL A 104 12.09 -7.48 10.48
C VAL A 104 13.24 -6.53 10.15
N THR A 105 13.01 -5.45 9.40
CA THR A 105 14.06 -4.54 8.96
C THR A 105 14.59 -3.68 10.10
N VAL A 106 13.72 -3.16 10.97
CA VAL A 106 14.13 -2.36 12.13
C VAL A 106 14.80 -3.24 13.18
N GLY A 107 14.22 -4.42 13.46
CA GLY A 107 14.83 -5.39 14.36
C GLY A 107 16.22 -5.82 13.89
N TRP A 108 16.36 -6.11 12.59
CA TRP A 108 17.66 -6.40 11.99
C TRP A 108 18.61 -5.21 12.06
N CYS A 109 18.14 -3.99 11.79
CA CYS A 109 18.96 -2.78 11.86
C CYS A 109 19.52 -2.56 13.28
N ILE A 110 18.70 -2.75 14.31
CA ILE A 110 19.12 -2.66 15.71
C ILE A 110 20.19 -3.73 16.00
N TYR A 111 19.93 -4.98 15.62
CA TYR A 111 20.89 -6.07 15.78
C TYR A 111 22.23 -5.76 15.09
N ALA A 112 22.17 -5.26 13.86
CA ALA A 112 23.33 -4.93 13.05
C ALA A 112 24.19 -3.81 13.69
N ILE A 113 23.55 -2.78 14.27
CA ILE A 113 24.25 -1.73 15.03
C ILE A 113 24.96 -2.32 16.25
N LEU A 114 24.28 -3.16 17.03
CA LEU A 114 24.83 -3.76 18.26
C LEU A 114 26.06 -4.64 18.00
N HIS A 115 26.16 -5.23 16.80
CA HIS A 115 27.26 -6.11 16.41
C HIS A 115 28.26 -5.44 15.46
N GLY A 116 28.13 -4.14 15.20
CA GLY A 116 29.04 -3.37 14.35
C GLY A 116 28.89 -3.61 12.83
N PHE A 117 27.85 -4.31 12.39
CA PHE A 117 27.55 -4.56 10.98
C PHE A 117 26.77 -3.39 10.37
N LEU A 118 27.45 -2.28 10.06
CA LEU A 118 26.80 -1.12 9.48
C LEU A 118 26.63 -1.29 7.96
N SER A 119 25.38 -1.45 7.52
CA SER A 119 25.01 -1.47 6.10
C SER A 119 24.08 -0.30 5.78
N PRO A 120 24.45 0.63 4.87
CA PRO A 120 23.58 1.73 4.46
C PRO A 120 22.22 1.25 3.96
N LEU A 121 22.19 0.12 3.24
CA LEU A 121 20.95 -0.44 2.71
C LEU A 121 20.00 -0.90 3.83
N CYS A 122 20.53 -1.34 4.97
CA CYS A 122 19.72 -1.70 6.13
C CYS A 122 18.96 -0.48 6.69
N PHE A 123 19.61 0.67 6.79
CA PHE A 123 18.97 1.90 7.26
C PHE A 123 17.91 2.39 6.29
N ILE A 124 18.19 2.30 4.97
CA ILE A 124 17.23 2.66 3.93
C ILE A 124 16.00 1.74 4.00
N ALA A 125 16.20 0.42 4.13
CA ALA A 125 15.11 -0.55 4.28
C ALA A 125 14.28 -0.31 5.54
N ALA A 126 14.94 -0.05 6.69
CA ALA A 126 14.28 0.29 7.93
C ALA A 126 13.43 1.57 7.79
N GLY A 127 14.01 2.65 7.27
CA GLY A 127 13.28 3.91 7.04
C GLY A 127 12.09 3.74 6.10
N ALA A 128 12.28 3.05 4.97
CA ALA A 128 11.23 2.78 3.99
C ALA A 128 10.09 1.91 4.58
N SER A 129 10.42 0.97 5.46
CA SER A 129 9.42 0.11 6.14
C SER A 129 8.60 0.85 7.20
N ILE A 130 9.23 1.76 7.95
CA ILE A 130 8.51 2.66 8.88
C ILE A 130 7.56 3.54 8.09
N LEU A 131 8.04 4.18 7.01
CA LEU A 131 7.21 5.00 6.15
C LEU A 131 6.02 4.21 5.57
N SER A 132 6.28 3.00 5.07
CA SER A 132 5.22 2.13 4.55
C SER A 132 4.18 1.79 5.63
N THR A 133 4.61 1.50 6.85
CA THR A 133 3.73 1.19 7.99
C THR A 133 2.84 2.38 8.36
N LEU A 134 3.30 3.61 8.18
CA LEU A 134 2.51 4.82 8.43
C LEU A 134 1.54 5.12 7.28
N VAL A 135 1.98 4.96 6.03
CA VAL A 135 1.20 5.38 4.85
C VAL A 135 0.14 4.35 4.45
N VAL A 136 0.43 3.05 4.53
CA VAL A 136 -0.46 2.01 4.03
C VAL A 136 -1.82 1.96 4.78
N PRO A 137 -1.89 2.07 6.12
CA PRO A 137 -3.16 2.10 6.85
C PRO A 137 -4.07 3.27 6.45
N VAL A 138 -3.49 4.43 6.12
CA VAL A 138 -4.24 5.63 5.70
C VAL A 138 -4.98 5.41 4.38
N SER A 139 -4.59 4.40 3.59
CA SER A 139 -5.29 4.04 2.35
C SER A 139 -6.58 3.23 2.56
N LEU A 140 -6.79 2.64 3.75
CA LEU A 140 -7.93 1.75 4.03
C LEU A 140 -9.30 2.40 3.77
N PRO A 141 -9.60 3.63 4.26
CA PRO A 141 -10.90 4.25 4.02
C PRO A 141 -11.20 4.44 2.52
N SER A 142 -10.17 4.85 1.76
CA SER A 142 -10.27 5.03 0.30
C SER A 142 -10.45 3.70 -0.46
N ALA A 143 -9.85 2.62 0.02
CA ALA A 143 -10.06 1.28 -0.56
C ALA A 143 -11.47 0.75 -0.27
N ILE A 144 -12.03 1.05 0.91
CA ILE A 144 -13.40 0.66 1.29
C ILE A 144 -14.42 1.41 0.43
N SER A 145 -14.29 2.74 0.29
CA SER A 145 -15.23 3.57 -0.48
C SER A 145 -15.28 3.16 -1.95
N SER A 146 -14.13 3.00 -2.59
CA SER A 146 -14.02 2.55 -3.99
C SER A 146 -14.56 1.13 -4.20
N THR A 147 -14.35 0.21 -3.25
CA THR A 147 -14.92 -1.14 -3.33
C THR A 147 -16.44 -1.12 -3.19
N ARG A 148 -16.99 -0.26 -2.32
CA ARG A 148 -18.45 -0.09 -2.18
C ARG A 148 -19.07 0.49 -3.45
N ALA A 149 -18.46 1.53 -4.03
CA ALA A 149 -18.91 2.13 -5.29
C ALA A 149 -18.93 1.10 -6.43
N ARG A 150 -17.88 0.25 -6.54
CA ARG A 150 -17.86 -0.85 -7.51
C ARG A 150 -18.97 -1.86 -7.28
N ARG A 151 -19.29 -2.22 -6.03
CA ARG A 151 -20.38 -3.17 -5.76
C ARG A 151 -21.75 -2.60 -6.15
N ALA A 152 -21.98 -1.31 -5.92
CA ALA A 152 -23.22 -0.63 -6.29
C ALA A 152 -23.44 -0.55 -7.83
N LEU A 153 -22.36 -0.61 -8.62
CA LEU A 153 -22.43 -0.65 -10.09
C LEU A 153 -22.86 -2.02 -10.65
N TYR A 154 -22.70 -3.11 -9.88
CA TYR A 154 -22.96 -4.48 -10.33
C TYR A 154 -24.15 -5.14 -9.60
N SER A 155 -24.83 -4.42 -8.71
CA SER A 155 -26.06 -4.84 -8.03
C SER A 155 -27.28 -4.30 -8.74
#